data_AF-A0A951LFS9-F1
#
_entry.id   AF-A0A951LFS9-F1
#
_cell.length_a   1.000
_cell.length_b   1.000
_cell.length_c   1.000
_cell.angle_alpha   90.00
_cell.angle_beta   90.00
_cell.angle_gamma   90.00
#
_symmetry.space_group_name_H-M   'P 1'
#
loop_
_entity.id
_entity.type
_entity.pdbx_description
1 polymer ?
#
loop_
_entity_poly.entity_id
_entity_poly.type
_entity_poly.pdbx_seq_one_letter_code
_entity_poly.pdbx_strand_id
1 'polypeptide(L)'
;MPDGGASGFVELLLFLERYSLSGVIQDNKPFGTLLRSLYKRHYGLLIWHADLEKGEIWKDNIEKNAAFRPYLKETASDVSQSILLFAQGLYKPAYLMLRSAVENFVKCIGIAEDQEVLSLKSAFDLMAIVRDAPAVKRSANLGALFGRLRRIYKELCGYVHSSEHQYLSLTSYIGVYPKFHSEQASKYAKMCRDVLASICGALTLLFPSRFRELHHRDADLIGDILPKQVKHEVHANVAQ
;
A
#
# COMPACT_ATOMS: atom_id res chain seq x y z
N MET A 1 41.85 -25.21 1.92
CA MET A 1 40.41 -24.97 2.11
C MET A 1 39.65 -25.83 1.11
N PRO A 2 39.02 -26.92 1.56
CA PRO A 2 37.87 -27.46 0.86
C PRO A 2 36.71 -27.82 1.83
N ASP A 3 35.52 -28.06 1.30
CA ASP A 3 34.27 -28.56 1.94
C ASP A 3 33.26 -27.58 2.58
N GLY A 4 33.63 -26.34 2.92
CA GLY A 4 32.68 -25.41 3.56
C GLY A 4 31.49 -24.95 2.68
N GLY A 5 31.60 -25.04 1.35
CA GLY A 5 30.53 -24.62 0.42
C GLY A 5 29.40 -25.63 0.28
N ALA A 6 29.70 -26.93 0.38
CA ALA A 6 28.70 -28.00 0.29
C ALA A 6 27.83 -28.06 1.55
N SER A 7 28.41 -27.83 2.74
CA SER A 7 27.65 -27.80 4.00
C SER A 7 26.71 -26.59 4.07
N GLY A 8 27.17 -25.40 3.65
CA GLY A 8 26.36 -24.18 3.67
C GLY A 8 25.14 -24.23 2.72
N PHE A 9 25.28 -24.90 1.57
CA PHE A 9 24.14 -25.11 0.67
C PHE A 9 23.09 -26.07 1.24
N VAL A 10 23.52 -27.15 1.90
CA VAL A 10 22.62 -28.07 2.60
C VAL A 10 21.87 -27.36 3.72
N GLU A 11 22.55 -26.52 4.50
CA GLU A 11 21.92 -25.69 5.53
C GLU A 11 20.87 -24.73 4.96
N LEU A 12 21.16 -24.12 3.81
CA LEU A 12 20.19 -23.26 3.11
C LEU A 12 18.97 -24.04 2.66
N LEU A 13 19.14 -25.23 2.07
CA LEU A 13 18.00 -26.07 1.66
C LEU A 13 17.14 -26.47 2.85
N LEU A 14 17.77 -26.95 3.93
CA LEU A 14 17.06 -27.31 5.16
C LEU A 14 16.33 -26.11 5.77
N PHE A 15 16.93 -24.92 5.71
CA PHE A 15 16.28 -23.69 6.13
C PHE A 15 15.02 -23.39 5.31
N LEU A 16 15.12 -23.45 3.97
CA LEU A 16 14.00 -23.18 3.07
C LEU A 16 12.87 -24.21 3.23
N GLU A 17 13.21 -25.50 3.37
CA GLU A 17 12.24 -26.58 3.59
C GLU A 17 11.47 -26.44 4.90
N ARG A 18 12.14 -25.91 5.94
CA ARG A 18 11.56 -25.75 7.27
C ARG A 18 11.02 -24.35 7.53
N TYR A 19 11.12 -23.45 6.56
CA TYR A 19 10.71 -22.06 6.72
C TYR A 19 9.23 -21.97 7.09
N SER A 20 8.94 -21.40 8.26
CA SER A 20 7.57 -21.33 8.78
C SER A 20 7.35 -20.10 9.65
N LEU A 21 6.23 -19.42 9.45
CA LEU A 21 5.77 -18.32 10.31
C LEU A 21 5.09 -18.81 11.60
N SER A 22 4.90 -20.12 11.77
CA SER A 22 4.15 -20.71 12.89
C SER A 22 4.65 -20.24 14.26
N GLY A 23 5.96 -20.35 14.51
CA GLY A 23 6.57 -19.88 15.76
C GLY A 23 6.35 -18.39 15.99
N VAL A 24 6.54 -17.55 14.96
CA VAL A 24 6.28 -16.10 15.07
C VAL A 24 4.83 -15.81 15.45
N ILE A 25 3.87 -16.51 14.84
CA ILE A 25 2.44 -16.33 15.10
C ILE A 25 2.06 -16.79 16.51
N GLN A 26 2.55 -17.96 16.94
CA GLN A 26 2.21 -18.55 18.23
C GLN A 26 2.84 -17.77 19.39
N ASP A 27 4.09 -17.35 19.24
CA ASP A 27 4.88 -16.78 20.32
C ASP A 27 4.68 -15.25 20.46
N ASN A 28 4.15 -14.58 19.43
CA ASN A 28 4.03 -13.11 19.41
C ASN A 28 2.58 -12.66 19.20
N LYS A 29 1.78 -12.64 20.28
CA LYS A 29 0.41 -12.08 20.24
C LYS A 29 0.31 -10.68 19.59
N PRO A 30 1.24 -9.72 19.82
CA PRO A 30 1.19 -8.42 19.15
C PRO A 30 1.29 -8.51 17.62
N PHE A 31 2.04 -9.48 17.09
CA PHE A 31 2.18 -9.69 15.65
C PHE A 31 0.82 -10.00 15.01
N GLY A 32 0.06 -10.95 15.60
CA GLY A 32 -1.27 -11.31 15.11
C GLY A 32 -2.25 -10.14 15.08
N THR A 33 -2.21 -9.27 16.10
CA THR A 33 -3.03 -8.05 16.14
C THR A 33 -2.65 -7.06 15.04
N LEU A 34 -1.35 -6.84 14.82
CA LEU A 34 -0.87 -5.97 13.74
C LEU A 34 -1.27 -6.53 12.37
N LEU A 35 -1.03 -7.81 12.11
CA LEU A 35 -1.35 -8.45 10.84
C LEU A 35 -2.86 -8.42 10.55
N ARG A 36 -3.70 -8.72 11.55
CA ARG A 36 -5.17 -8.58 11.42
C ARG A 36 -5.58 -7.14 11.07
N SER A 37 -4.95 -6.15 11.68
CA SER A 37 -5.25 -4.73 11.43
C SER A 37 -4.89 -4.29 10.00
N LEU A 38 -3.83 -4.87 9.44
CA LEU A 38 -3.37 -4.64 8.07
C LEU A 38 -4.26 -5.37 7.08
N TYR A 39 -4.54 -6.65 7.31
CA TYR A 39 -5.41 -7.46 6.47
C TYR A 39 -6.78 -6.82 6.27
N LYS A 40 -7.44 -6.37 7.35
CA LYS A 40 -8.75 -5.69 7.23
C LYS A 40 -8.73 -4.50 6.27
N ARG A 41 -7.65 -3.70 6.31
CA ARG A 41 -7.49 -2.51 5.46
C ARG A 41 -7.12 -2.86 4.03
N HIS A 42 -6.24 -3.82 3.88
CA HIS A 42 -5.85 -4.33 2.57
C HIS A 42 -7.03 -4.97 1.85
N TYR A 43 -7.91 -5.66 2.58
CA TYR A 43 -9.14 -6.20 2.05
C TYR A 43 -10.05 -5.10 1.45
N GLY A 44 -10.16 -3.93 2.09
CA GLY A 44 -10.85 -2.78 1.51
C GLY A 44 -10.27 -2.30 0.17
N LEU A 45 -8.94 -2.34 0.02
CA LEU A 45 -8.30 -2.08 -1.28
C LEU A 45 -8.59 -3.18 -2.30
N LEU A 46 -8.65 -4.45 -1.89
CA LEU A 46 -8.99 -5.56 -2.79
C LEU A 46 -10.43 -5.48 -3.29
N ILE A 47 -11.37 -5.04 -2.45
CA ILE A 47 -12.76 -4.74 -2.86
C ILE A 47 -12.75 -3.67 -3.95
N TRP A 48 -12.07 -2.55 -3.71
CA TRP A 48 -11.95 -1.48 -4.70
C TRP A 48 -11.32 -1.95 -6.01
N HIS A 49 -10.24 -2.71 -5.93
CA HIS A 49 -9.58 -3.29 -7.10
C HIS A 49 -10.55 -4.17 -7.88
N ALA A 50 -11.24 -5.10 -7.21
CA ALA A 50 -12.18 -6.01 -7.86
C ALA A 50 -13.40 -5.30 -8.46
N ASP A 51 -13.86 -4.20 -7.87
CA ASP A 51 -14.96 -3.38 -8.42
C ASP A 51 -14.52 -2.58 -9.66
N LEU A 52 -13.38 -1.89 -9.57
CA LEU A 52 -12.87 -1.02 -10.64
C LEU A 52 -12.23 -1.80 -11.79
N GLU A 53 -11.87 -3.07 -11.58
CA GLU A 53 -11.48 -3.99 -12.64
C GLU A 53 -12.68 -4.42 -13.50
N LYS A 54 -13.90 -4.35 -12.97
CA LYS A 54 -15.15 -4.72 -13.67
C LYS A 54 -15.81 -3.51 -14.33
N GLY A 55 -16.29 -3.71 -15.56
CA GLY A 55 -17.07 -2.70 -16.29
C GLY A 55 -16.28 -1.43 -16.62
N GLU A 56 -16.92 -0.43 -17.20
CA GLU A 56 -16.25 0.82 -17.57
C GLU A 56 -16.29 1.80 -16.40
N ILE A 57 -15.12 2.20 -15.87
CA ILE A 57 -15.02 3.26 -14.83
C ILE A 57 -15.45 4.59 -15.46
N TRP A 58 -14.95 4.85 -16.66
CA TRP A 58 -15.39 5.93 -17.54
C TRP A 58 -15.97 5.31 -18.82
N LYS A 59 -17.30 5.33 -18.97
CA LYS A 59 -18.04 4.68 -20.06
C LYS A 59 -17.50 5.01 -21.46
N ASP A 60 -17.19 6.28 -21.70
CA ASP A 60 -16.77 6.74 -23.03
C ASP A 60 -15.25 6.96 -23.14
N ASN A 61 -14.45 6.43 -22.21
CA ASN A 61 -12.99 6.64 -22.21
C ASN A 61 -12.22 5.33 -21.95
N ILE A 62 -12.17 4.49 -22.99
CA ILE A 62 -11.48 3.19 -22.99
C ILE A 62 -9.99 3.35 -22.70
N GLU A 63 -9.34 4.37 -23.27
CA GLU A 63 -7.90 4.61 -23.07
C GLU A 63 -7.58 4.95 -21.61
N LYS A 64 -8.39 5.80 -20.97
CA LYS A 64 -8.26 6.14 -19.56
C LYS A 64 -8.49 4.93 -18.65
N ASN A 65 -9.47 4.08 -18.96
CA ASN A 65 -9.67 2.81 -18.26
C ASN A 65 -8.43 1.90 -18.40
N ALA A 66 -7.90 1.74 -19.61
CA ALA A 66 -6.74 0.92 -19.91
C ALA A 66 -5.46 1.44 -19.25
N ALA A 67 -5.31 2.76 -19.12
CA ALA A 67 -4.21 3.39 -18.40
C ALA A 67 -4.32 3.23 -16.89
N PHE A 68 -5.52 3.38 -16.31
CA PHE A 68 -5.73 3.38 -14.87
C PHE A 68 -5.52 2.00 -14.22
N ARG A 69 -6.11 0.96 -14.81
CA ARG A 69 -6.19 -0.38 -14.20
C ARG A 69 -4.83 -1.02 -13.88
N PRO A 70 -3.81 -0.98 -14.76
CA PRO A 70 -2.50 -1.53 -14.44
C PRO A 70 -1.90 -0.93 -13.18
N TYR A 71 -2.02 0.38 -12.96
CA TYR A 71 -1.47 1.03 -11.76
C TYR A 71 -2.26 0.72 -10.50
N LEU A 72 -3.59 0.55 -10.58
CA LEU A 72 -4.38 0.12 -9.43
C LEU A 72 -4.04 -1.34 -9.06
N LYS A 73 -3.88 -2.20 -10.07
CA LYS A 73 -3.44 -3.59 -9.89
C LYS A 73 -2.05 -3.67 -9.29
N GLU A 74 -1.12 -2.87 -9.79
CA GLU A 74 0.24 -2.78 -9.24
C GLU A 74 0.23 -2.27 -7.80
N THR A 75 -0.60 -1.26 -7.49
CA THR A 75 -0.80 -0.78 -6.12
C THR A 75 -1.26 -1.91 -5.19
N ALA A 76 -2.27 -2.70 -5.60
CA ALA A 76 -2.77 -3.82 -4.81
C ALA A 76 -1.73 -4.94 -4.65
N SER A 77 -1.00 -5.25 -5.73
CA SER A 77 0.11 -6.23 -5.73
C SER A 77 1.23 -5.82 -4.78
N ASP A 78 1.70 -4.58 -4.90
CA ASP A 78 2.79 -4.02 -4.10
C ASP A 78 2.43 -4.00 -2.61
N VAL A 79 1.20 -3.64 -2.24
CA VAL A 79 0.75 -3.71 -0.84
C VAL A 79 0.71 -5.17 -0.36
N SER A 80 0.22 -6.10 -1.18
CA SER A 80 0.16 -7.53 -0.83
C SER A 80 1.56 -8.07 -0.53
N GLN A 81 2.51 -7.80 -1.42
CA GLN A 81 3.91 -8.18 -1.27
C GLN A 81 4.56 -7.49 -0.07
N SER A 82 4.28 -6.20 0.13
CA SER A 82 4.76 -5.44 1.28
C SER A 82 4.32 -6.07 2.62
N ILE A 83 3.04 -6.45 2.75
CA ILE A 83 2.52 -7.09 3.95
C ILE A 83 3.15 -8.49 4.15
N LEU A 84 3.34 -9.24 3.08
CA LEU A 84 4.00 -10.56 3.14
C LEU A 84 5.46 -10.45 3.58
N LEU A 85 6.21 -9.49 3.04
CA LEU A 85 7.60 -9.22 3.46
C LEU A 85 7.66 -8.78 4.93
N PHE A 86 6.74 -7.91 5.35
CA PHE A 86 6.59 -7.53 6.76
C PHE A 86 6.35 -8.75 7.65
N ALA A 87 5.48 -9.67 7.23
CA ALA A 87 5.15 -10.87 8.00
C ALA A 87 6.38 -11.76 8.23
N GLN A 88 7.31 -11.77 7.27
CA GLN A 88 8.58 -12.49 7.31
C GLN A 88 9.66 -11.77 8.13
N GLY A 89 9.44 -10.53 8.57
CA GLY A 89 10.46 -9.71 9.23
C GLY A 89 11.40 -8.96 8.26
N LEU A 90 11.12 -9.01 6.96
CA LEU A 90 11.86 -8.32 5.91
C LEU A 90 11.40 -6.86 5.80
N TYR A 91 11.60 -6.08 6.88
CA TYR A 91 11.02 -4.74 7.02
C TYR A 91 11.51 -3.76 5.94
N LYS A 92 12.82 -3.72 5.63
CA LYS A 92 13.35 -2.82 4.59
C LYS A 92 12.72 -3.14 3.23
N PRO A 93 12.75 -4.39 2.72
CA PRO A 93 11.99 -4.76 1.52
C PRO A 93 10.50 -4.41 1.59
N ALA A 94 9.84 -4.62 2.73
CA ALA A 94 8.44 -4.24 2.91
C ALA A 94 8.20 -2.75 2.69
N TYR A 95 9.07 -1.87 3.24
CA TYR A 95 9.00 -0.42 3.01
C TYR A 95 9.22 -0.05 1.54
N LEU A 96 10.14 -0.72 0.84
CA LEU A 96 10.38 -0.49 -0.59
C LEU A 96 9.15 -0.83 -1.44
N MET A 97 8.49 -1.95 -1.15
CA MET A 97 7.24 -2.31 -1.82
C MET A 97 6.12 -1.32 -1.48
N LEU A 98 6.01 -0.87 -0.23
CA LEU A 98 5.02 0.14 0.16
C LEU A 98 5.26 1.48 -0.57
N ARG A 99 6.52 1.84 -0.83
CA ARG A 99 6.88 3.02 -1.61
C ARG A 99 6.35 2.91 -3.05
N SER A 100 6.59 1.77 -3.68
CA SER A 100 6.09 1.46 -5.03
C SER A 100 4.57 1.55 -5.09
N ALA A 101 3.87 0.96 -4.11
CA ALA A 101 2.41 1.06 -4.02
C ALA A 101 1.92 2.52 -3.98
N VAL A 102 2.56 3.38 -3.18
CA VAL A 102 2.18 4.80 -3.09
C VAL A 102 2.42 5.52 -4.42
N GLU A 103 3.54 5.27 -5.09
CA GLU A 103 3.85 5.88 -6.38
C GLU A 103 2.83 5.47 -7.45
N ASN A 104 2.52 4.18 -7.56
CA ASN A 104 1.54 3.65 -8.50
C ASN A 104 0.13 4.17 -8.22
N PHE A 105 -0.25 4.32 -6.94
CA PHE A 105 -1.53 4.91 -6.61
C PHE A 105 -1.60 6.41 -6.95
N VAL A 106 -0.51 7.15 -6.79
CA VAL A 106 -0.48 8.56 -7.19
C VAL A 106 -0.65 8.70 -8.72
N LYS A 107 -0.11 7.77 -9.52
CA LYS A 107 -0.44 7.70 -10.96
C LYS A 107 -1.93 7.47 -11.19
N CYS A 108 -2.59 6.63 -10.38
CA CYS A 108 -4.05 6.44 -10.46
C CYS A 108 -4.82 7.75 -10.24
N ILE A 109 -4.44 8.56 -9.24
CA ILE A 109 -5.05 9.88 -9.00
C ILE A 109 -4.83 10.79 -10.20
N GLY A 110 -3.60 10.86 -10.72
CA GLY A 110 -3.27 11.67 -11.89
C GLY A 110 -4.07 11.29 -13.12
N ILE A 111 -4.18 9.99 -13.42
CA ILE A 111 -5.00 9.49 -14.52
C ILE A 111 -6.46 9.87 -14.31
N ALA A 112 -7.02 9.64 -13.11
CA ALA A 112 -8.42 9.98 -12.81
C ALA A 112 -8.73 11.47 -13.06
N GLU A 113 -7.75 12.35 -12.83
CA GLU A 113 -7.82 13.79 -13.02
C GLU A 113 -7.25 14.29 -14.37
N ASP A 114 -7.09 13.40 -15.35
CA ASP A 114 -6.62 13.72 -16.71
C ASP A 114 -5.26 14.46 -16.74
N GLN A 115 -4.38 14.12 -15.80
CA GLN A 115 -3.01 14.64 -15.73
C GLN A 115 -2.06 13.77 -16.57
N GLU A 116 -1.07 14.39 -17.21
CA GLU A 116 -0.05 13.71 -18.02
C GLU A 116 1.00 12.99 -17.17
N VAL A 117 0.59 11.94 -16.45
CA VAL A 117 1.48 11.23 -15.51
C VAL A 117 2.27 10.07 -16.12
N LEU A 118 1.85 9.56 -17.28
CA LEU A 118 2.44 8.36 -17.89
C LEU A 118 3.80 8.61 -18.56
N SER A 119 4.06 9.85 -18.98
CA SER A 119 5.31 10.26 -19.60
C SER A 119 6.40 10.62 -18.58
N LEU A 120 6.03 10.74 -17.30
CA LEU A 120 6.93 11.21 -16.24
C LEU A 120 7.93 10.15 -15.84
N LYS A 121 9.21 10.52 -15.84
CA LYS A 121 10.32 9.68 -15.37
C LYS A 121 10.66 9.90 -13.90
N SER A 122 10.15 10.98 -13.31
CA SER A 122 10.48 11.42 -11.97
C SER A 122 9.27 11.31 -11.06
N ALA A 123 9.40 10.57 -9.98
CA ALA A 123 8.38 10.52 -8.94
C ALA A 123 8.18 11.88 -8.25
N PHE A 124 9.18 12.77 -8.26
CA PHE A 124 9.02 14.12 -7.75
C PHE A 124 8.07 14.94 -8.65
N ASP A 125 8.23 14.83 -9.97
CA ASP A 125 7.38 15.52 -10.94
C ASP A 125 5.97 14.95 -10.91
N LEU A 126 5.82 13.64 -10.76
CA LEU A 126 4.54 12.97 -10.52
C LEU A 126 3.82 13.55 -9.29
N MET A 127 4.52 13.70 -8.17
CA MET A 127 3.93 14.27 -6.96
C MET A 127 3.60 15.76 -7.12
N ALA A 128 4.32 16.49 -7.97
CA ALA A 128 4.06 17.90 -8.24
C ALA A 128 2.81 18.06 -9.13
N ILE A 129 2.72 17.35 -10.25
CA ILE A 129 1.57 17.47 -11.17
C ILE A 129 0.27 17.03 -10.51
N VAL A 130 0.29 15.93 -9.74
CA VAL A 130 -0.91 15.42 -9.06
C VAL A 130 -1.34 16.33 -7.92
N ARG A 131 -0.40 16.99 -7.21
CA ARG A 131 -0.76 18.03 -6.24
C ARG A 131 -1.59 19.14 -6.90
N ASP A 132 -1.25 19.46 -8.14
CA ASP A 132 -1.85 20.56 -8.88
C ASP A 132 -3.15 20.19 -9.61
N ALA A 133 -3.56 18.91 -9.57
CA ALA A 133 -4.78 18.41 -10.15
C ALA A 133 -6.05 19.08 -9.55
N PRO A 134 -7.10 19.34 -10.36
CA PRO A 134 -8.27 20.09 -9.92
C PRO A 134 -9.00 19.52 -8.69
N ALA A 135 -9.25 18.22 -8.61
CA ALA A 135 -9.90 17.63 -7.44
C ALA A 135 -9.03 17.68 -6.19
N VAL A 136 -7.70 17.50 -6.34
CA VAL A 136 -6.75 17.55 -5.22
C VAL A 136 -6.67 18.96 -4.62
N LYS A 137 -6.75 20.01 -5.45
CA LYS A 137 -6.79 21.40 -4.99
C LYS A 137 -8.14 21.80 -4.38
N ARG A 138 -9.25 21.36 -4.96
CA ARG A 138 -10.60 21.80 -4.57
C ARG A 138 -11.16 21.04 -3.38
N SER A 139 -10.90 19.73 -3.29
CA SER A 139 -11.36 18.92 -2.15
C SER A 139 -10.31 18.94 -1.05
N ALA A 140 -10.65 19.59 0.08
CA ALA A 140 -9.79 19.63 1.26
C ALA A 140 -9.44 18.22 1.77
N ASN A 141 -10.39 17.29 1.71
CA ASN A 141 -10.18 15.91 2.14
C ASN A 141 -9.29 15.13 1.17
N LEU A 142 -9.52 15.21 -0.15
CA LEU A 142 -8.65 14.56 -1.13
C LEU A 142 -7.22 15.13 -1.07
N GLY A 143 -7.09 16.46 -0.96
CA GLY A 143 -5.82 17.15 -0.76
C GLY A 143 -5.09 16.68 0.50
N ALA A 144 -5.79 16.50 1.61
CA ALA A 144 -5.20 15.97 2.85
C ALA A 144 -4.75 14.51 2.73
N LEU A 145 -5.53 13.66 2.04
CA LEU A 145 -5.18 12.26 1.80
C LEU A 145 -3.94 12.15 0.90
N PHE A 146 -3.91 12.92 -0.19
CA PHE A 146 -2.76 13.02 -1.08
C PHE A 146 -1.52 13.56 -0.34
N GLY A 147 -1.67 14.63 0.45
CA GLY A 147 -0.58 15.19 1.25
C GLY A 147 0.02 14.17 2.24
N ARG A 148 -0.83 13.31 2.82
CA ARG A 148 -0.39 12.19 3.66
C ARG A 148 0.41 11.16 2.86
N LEU A 149 -0.07 10.74 1.69
CA LEU A 149 0.63 9.80 0.81
C LEU A 149 2.00 10.34 0.39
N ARG A 150 2.05 11.60 -0.05
CA ARG A 150 3.30 12.28 -0.43
C ARG A 150 4.30 12.34 0.72
N ARG A 151 3.84 12.65 1.93
CA ARG A 151 4.71 12.66 3.13
C ARG A 151 5.27 11.28 3.43
N ILE A 152 4.42 10.25 3.40
CA ILE A 152 4.84 8.86 3.62
C ILE A 152 5.83 8.42 2.54
N TYR A 153 5.56 8.72 1.27
CA TYR A 153 6.49 8.45 0.18
C TYR A 153 7.87 9.07 0.42
N LYS A 154 7.93 10.34 0.86
CA LYS A 154 9.19 11.01 1.20
C LYS A 154 9.95 10.29 2.33
N GLU A 155 9.25 9.84 3.37
CA GLU A 155 9.86 9.04 4.45
C GLU A 155 10.38 7.69 3.91
N LEU A 156 9.62 7.04 3.04
CA LEU A 156 9.98 5.76 2.43
C LEU A 156 11.21 5.85 1.51
N CYS A 157 11.45 7.00 0.87
CA CYS A 157 12.68 7.22 0.09
C CYS A 157 13.95 7.11 0.93
N GLY A 158 13.88 7.34 2.25
CA GLY A 158 15.01 7.12 3.17
C GLY A 158 15.53 5.68 3.15
N TYR A 159 14.63 4.69 2.97
CA TYR A 159 15.00 3.27 2.87
C TYR A 159 15.68 2.90 1.54
N VAL A 160 15.42 3.65 0.47
CA VAL A 160 16.09 3.48 -0.83
C VAL A 160 17.51 4.03 -0.75
N HIS A 161 17.63 5.30 -0.36
CA HIS A 161 18.91 6.00 -0.36
C HIS A 161 19.78 5.66 0.85
N SER A 162 19.23 4.91 1.83
CA SER A 162 19.90 4.56 3.08
C SER A 162 20.52 5.80 3.74
N SER A 163 19.79 6.92 3.71
CA SER A 163 20.29 8.26 4.01
C SER A 163 20.75 8.42 5.46
N GLU A 164 20.33 7.53 6.34
CA GLU A 164 20.68 7.49 7.75
C GLU A 164 20.80 6.04 8.23
N HIS A 165 21.54 5.81 9.32
CA HIS A 165 21.79 4.47 9.86
C HIS A 165 20.49 3.71 10.19
N GLN A 166 19.44 4.40 10.61
CA GLN A 166 18.12 3.83 10.89
C GLN A 166 17.40 3.22 9.68
N TYR A 167 17.84 3.53 8.46
CA TYR A 167 17.28 3.00 7.21
C TYR A 167 18.10 1.82 6.63
N LEU A 168 19.23 1.48 7.26
CA LEU A 168 20.04 0.33 6.89
C LEU A 168 19.45 -0.96 7.46
N SER A 169 19.44 -2.00 6.63
CA SER A 169 19.22 -3.37 7.09
C SER A 169 20.59 -4.04 7.12
N LEU A 170 21.14 -4.24 8.32
CA LEU A 170 22.49 -4.80 8.52
C LEU A 170 22.48 -6.33 8.75
N THR A 171 21.34 -6.99 8.54
CA THR A 171 21.25 -8.45 8.62
C THR A 171 22.10 -9.08 7.52
N SER A 172 23.11 -9.87 7.93
CA SER A 172 24.09 -10.48 7.02
C SER A 172 23.85 -11.96 6.71
N TYR A 173 22.88 -12.62 7.36
CA TYR A 173 22.59 -14.05 7.16
C TYR A 173 21.08 -14.34 7.17
N ILE A 174 20.64 -15.23 6.29
CA ILE A 174 19.20 -15.51 6.03
C ILE A 174 18.52 -16.32 7.14
N GLY A 175 19.30 -17.13 7.87
CA GLY A 175 18.82 -18.03 8.91
C GLY A 175 18.15 -17.35 10.12
N VAL A 176 18.20 -16.01 10.22
CA VAL A 176 17.46 -15.26 11.25
C VAL A 176 15.96 -15.16 10.96
N TYR A 177 15.53 -15.36 9.72
CA TYR A 177 14.14 -15.18 9.32
C TYR A 177 13.34 -16.47 9.49
N PRO A 178 12.03 -16.39 9.76
CA PRO A 178 11.28 -15.17 10.02
C PRO A 178 11.58 -14.58 11.40
N LYS A 179 11.62 -13.25 11.49
CA LYS A 179 11.94 -12.55 12.75
C LYS A 179 10.98 -11.41 13.03
N PHE A 180 10.34 -11.44 14.20
CA PHE A 180 9.52 -10.34 14.65
C PHE A 180 10.32 -9.35 15.48
N HIS A 181 10.36 -8.10 15.03
CA HIS A 181 10.88 -6.95 15.77
C HIS A 181 9.72 -6.00 16.07
N SER A 182 9.28 -5.95 17.33
CA SER A 182 8.06 -5.25 17.75
C SER A 182 8.02 -3.77 17.35
N GLU A 183 9.14 -3.05 17.50
CA GLU A 183 9.25 -1.62 17.15
C GLU A 183 9.14 -1.40 15.64
N GLN A 184 9.97 -2.10 14.85
CA GLN A 184 9.94 -2.04 13.39
C GLN A 184 8.58 -2.46 12.84
N ALA A 185 7.99 -3.51 13.42
CA ALA A 185 6.69 -3.99 13.04
C ALA A 185 5.59 -2.97 13.33
N SER A 186 5.64 -2.30 14.47
CA SER A 186 4.66 -1.28 14.85
C SER A 186 4.78 -0.04 13.95
N LYS A 187 6.01 0.39 13.66
CA LYS A 187 6.29 1.50 12.73
C LYS A 187 5.77 1.20 11.33
N TYR A 188 6.11 0.04 10.78
CA TYR A 188 5.64 -0.40 9.47
C TYR A 188 4.12 -0.47 9.44
N ALA A 189 3.52 -1.14 10.42
CA ALA A 189 2.08 -1.35 10.44
C ALA A 189 1.34 -0.02 10.51
N LYS A 190 1.81 0.95 11.31
CA LYS A 190 1.22 2.30 11.32
C LYS A 190 1.27 2.94 9.93
N MET A 191 2.44 2.92 9.28
CA MET A 191 2.62 3.53 7.97
C MET A 191 1.75 2.86 6.89
N CYS A 192 1.72 1.53 6.84
CA CYS A 192 0.90 0.77 5.91
C CYS A 192 -0.60 1.04 6.14
N ARG A 193 -1.07 1.11 7.40
CA ARG A 193 -2.45 1.50 7.72
C ARG A 193 -2.79 2.91 7.24
N ASP A 194 -1.87 3.86 7.41
CA ASP A 194 -2.04 5.23 6.96
C ASP A 194 -2.10 5.32 5.43
N VAL A 195 -1.27 4.56 4.71
CA VAL A 195 -1.33 4.43 3.23
C VAL A 195 -2.66 3.84 2.78
N LEU A 196 -3.05 2.69 3.32
CA LEU A 196 -4.30 2.02 2.93
C LEU A 196 -5.54 2.88 3.19
N ALA A 197 -5.58 3.58 4.33
CA ALA A 197 -6.68 4.49 4.63
C ALA A 197 -6.72 5.68 3.66
N SER A 198 -5.57 6.23 3.29
CA SER A 198 -5.48 7.28 2.27
C SER A 198 -5.91 6.79 0.89
N ILE A 199 -5.48 5.60 0.48
CA ILE A 199 -5.84 4.99 -0.80
C ILE A 199 -7.35 4.77 -0.89
N CYS A 200 -7.93 4.06 0.08
CA CYS A 200 -9.37 3.77 0.09
C CYS A 200 -10.18 5.06 0.17
N GLY A 201 -9.74 6.04 0.95
CA GLY A 201 -10.40 7.35 1.03
C GLY A 201 -10.34 8.11 -0.28
N ALA A 202 -9.20 8.12 -0.97
CA ALA A 202 -9.06 8.81 -2.24
C ALA A 202 -9.92 8.14 -3.32
N LEU A 203 -9.95 6.81 -3.39
CA LEU A 203 -10.85 6.07 -4.29
C LEU A 203 -12.33 6.39 -4.02
N THR A 204 -12.71 6.49 -2.75
CA THR A 204 -14.09 6.85 -2.37
C THR A 204 -14.46 8.25 -2.83
N LEU A 205 -13.53 9.21 -2.76
CA LEU A 205 -13.78 10.59 -3.19
C LEU A 205 -13.69 10.77 -4.72
N LEU A 206 -12.83 9.99 -5.39
CA LEU A 206 -12.70 10.02 -6.85
C LEU A 206 -13.85 9.29 -7.55
N PHE A 207 -14.40 8.24 -6.93
CA PHE A 207 -15.44 7.39 -7.49
C PHE A 207 -16.67 7.26 -6.56
N PRO A 208 -17.32 8.37 -6.18
CA PRO A 208 -18.41 8.34 -5.21
C PRO A 208 -19.63 7.56 -5.71
N SER A 209 -19.93 7.59 -7.02
CA SER A 209 -21.03 6.78 -7.59
C SER A 209 -20.73 5.29 -7.50
N ARG A 210 -19.49 4.87 -7.78
CA ARG A 210 -19.08 3.46 -7.64
C ARG A 210 -19.16 3.00 -6.20
N PHE A 211 -18.71 3.83 -5.26
CA PHE A 211 -18.83 3.52 -3.83
C PHE A 211 -20.29 3.25 -3.40
N ARG A 212 -21.24 4.04 -3.91
CA ARG A 212 -22.69 3.87 -3.63
C ARG A 212 -23.28 2.61 -4.26
N GLU A 213 -22.72 2.16 -5.38
CA GLU A 213 -23.13 0.95 -6.09
C GLU A 213 -22.57 -0.34 -5.47
N LEU A 214 -21.57 -0.24 -4.59
CA LEU A 214 -21.02 -1.39 -3.90
C LEU A 214 -22.09 -2.11 -3.07
N HIS A 215 -21.96 -3.43 -2.97
CA HIS A 215 -22.77 -4.21 -2.05
C HIS A 215 -22.61 -3.67 -0.62
N HIS A 216 -23.71 -3.53 0.14
CA HIS A 216 -23.71 -2.89 1.46
C HIS A 216 -22.60 -3.37 2.39
N ARG A 217 -22.35 -4.69 2.44
CA ARG A 217 -21.27 -5.29 3.24
C ARG A 217 -19.88 -4.78 2.85
N ASP A 218 -19.64 -4.57 1.56
CA ASP A 218 -18.35 -4.11 1.05
C ASP A 218 -18.17 -2.61 1.30
N ALA A 219 -19.25 -1.84 1.13
CA ALA A 219 -19.30 -0.42 1.49
C ALA A 219 -19.04 -0.21 2.99
N ASP A 220 -19.61 -1.05 3.87
CA ASP A 220 -19.37 -1.00 5.32
C ASP A 220 -17.89 -1.29 5.67
N LEU A 221 -17.31 -2.32 5.05
CA LEU A 221 -15.91 -2.68 5.27
C LEU A 221 -14.94 -1.58 4.84
N ILE A 222 -15.18 -0.95 3.69
CA ILE A 222 -14.42 0.22 3.25
C ILE A 222 -14.68 1.39 4.19
N GLY A 223 -15.95 1.64 4.51
CA GLY A 223 -16.42 2.68 5.42
C GLY A 223 -15.68 2.65 6.75
N ASP A 224 -15.47 1.48 7.34
CA ASP A 224 -14.72 1.29 8.59
C ASP A 224 -13.26 1.77 8.53
N ILE A 225 -12.64 1.72 7.35
CA ILE A 225 -11.24 2.08 7.10
C ILE A 225 -11.07 3.59 6.90
N LEU A 226 -12.12 4.27 6.43
CA LEU A 226 -12.05 5.68 6.03
C LEU A 226 -11.68 6.61 7.21
N PRO A 227 -10.88 7.65 6.96
CA PRO A 227 -10.73 8.74 7.92
C PRO A 227 -12.09 9.38 8.25
N LYS A 228 -12.27 9.82 9.51
CA LYS A 228 -13.55 10.38 9.99
C LYS A 228 -14.10 11.48 9.09
N GLN A 229 -13.22 12.39 8.64
CA GLN A 229 -13.60 13.52 7.79
C GLN A 229 -14.15 13.06 6.42
N VAL A 230 -13.56 12.01 5.85
CA VAL A 230 -14.01 11.42 4.59
C VAL A 230 -15.35 10.72 4.77
N LYS A 231 -15.55 9.98 5.89
CA LYS A 231 -16.84 9.36 6.20
C LYS A 231 -17.96 10.40 6.23
N HIS A 232 -17.72 11.53 6.91
CA HIS A 232 -18.73 12.60 7.01
C HIS A 232 -19.09 13.18 5.63
N GLU A 233 -18.10 13.44 4.77
CA GLU A 233 -18.35 13.95 3.40
C GLU A 233 -19.15 12.96 2.56
N VAL A 234 -18.79 11.68 2.62
CA VAL A 234 -19.49 10.63 1.87
C VAL A 234 -20.94 10.49 2.32
N HIS A 235 -21.21 10.50 3.64
CA HIS A 235 -22.59 10.44 4.14
C HIS A 235 -23.39 11.72 3.85
N ALA A 236 -22.76 12.89 3.88
CA ALA A 236 -23.42 14.17 3.55
C ALA A 236 -23.86 14.22 2.07
N ASN A 237 -23.03 13.68 1.17
CA ASN A 237 -23.33 13.63 -0.27
C ASN A 237 -24.33 12.52 -0.66
N VAL A 238 -24.69 11.62 0.26
CA VAL A 238 -25.72 10.57 0.07
C VAL A 238 -27.12 11.06 0.46
N ALA A 239 -27.22 12.15 1.24
CA ALA A 239 -28.48 12.74 1.67
C ALA A 239 -29.07 13.79 0.70
N GLN A 240 -28.46 13.95 -0.48
CA GLN A 240 -28.91 14.79 -1.60
C GLN A 240 -29.18 13.93 -2.83
#